data_AF-A0A0G1YXP0-F1
#
_entry.id   AF-A0A0G1YXP0-F1
#
_cell.length_a   1.000
_cell.length_b   1.000
_cell.length_c   1.000
_cell.angle_alpha   90.00
_cell.angle_beta   90.00
_cell.angle_gamma   90.00
#
_symmetry.space_group_name_H-M   'P 1'
#
loop_
_entity.id
_entity.type
_entity.pdbx_description
1 polymer ?
#
loop_
_entity_poly.entity_id
_entity_poly.type
_entity_poly.pdbx_seq_one_letter_code
_entity_poly.pdbx_strand_id
1 'polypeptide(L)'
;MADNRRVCHRDSPYLLGAACDYSDPTVRELVLALKFKGLFPAARPLAELLLRYSEGLRILTGREVIVPLPLGPRRLRERGYNQAEEIALIFGKGSGLPVSNVLERSRETRPQTDLGAEERERNLSGCFRLRETPPKATVILLDDVTTSGATLREAALALKRGGVRRVIALTVAKA
;
A
#
# COMPACT_ATOMS: atom_id res chain seq x y z
N MET A 1 31.15 10.71 -12.13
CA MET A 1 30.66 9.41 -12.63
C MET A 1 29.53 8.98 -11.69
N ALA A 2 28.28 9.09 -12.14
CA ALA A 2 27.12 8.78 -11.30
C ALA A 2 27.03 7.26 -11.08
N ASP A 3 27.03 6.86 -9.81
CA ASP A 3 26.89 5.49 -9.35
C ASP A 3 25.51 4.94 -9.75
N ASN A 4 25.44 4.33 -10.93
CA ASN A 4 24.23 3.74 -11.49
C ASN A 4 24.03 2.32 -10.94
N ARG A 5 24.09 2.16 -9.62
CA ARG A 5 23.64 0.95 -8.94
C ARG A 5 22.12 0.92 -9.02
N ARG A 6 21.60 0.14 -9.96
CA ARG A 6 20.25 -0.43 -9.87
C ARG A 6 20.19 -1.23 -8.56
N VAL A 7 19.83 -0.58 -7.47
CA VAL A 7 19.60 -1.25 -6.18
C VAL A 7 18.29 -2.01 -6.28
N CYS A 8 18.33 -3.18 -6.94
CA CYS A 8 17.40 -4.24 -6.61
C CYS A 8 17.79 -4.70 -5.20
N HIS A 9 17.13 -4.14 -4.18
CA HIS A 9 17.28 -4.55 -2.78
C HIS A 9 16.93 -6.04 -2.67
N ARG A 10 17.96 -6.90 -2.73
CA ARG A 10 17.84 -8.36 -2.60
C ARG A 10 17.19 -8.75 -1.24
N ASP A 11 17.23 -7.84 -0.27
CA ASP A 11 16.65 -7.98 1.08
C ASP A 11 15.33 -7.21 1.28
N SER A 12 14.70 -6.71 0.21
CA SER A 12 13.40 -6.04 0.35
C SER A 12 12.33 -7.05 0.80
N PRO A 13 11.53 -6.75 1.85
CA PRO A 13 10.46 -7.65 2.30
C PRO A 13 9.28 -7.71 1.31
N TYR A 14 9.27 -6.87 0.27
CA TYR A 14 8.24 -6.83 -0.77
C TYR A 14 8.79 -6.45 -2.15
N LEU A 15 8.04 -6.76 -3.19
CA LEU A 15 8.20 -6.22 -4.54
C LEU A 15 7.27 -5.01 -4.70
N LEU A 16 7.75 -3.90 -5.27
CA LEU A 16 6.94 -2.70 -5.48
C LEU A 16 6.46 -2.60 -6.92
N GLY A 17 5.14 -2.46 -7.11
CA GLY A 17 4.51 -1.98 -8.33
C GLY A 17 3.82 -0.63 -8.07
N ALA A 18 4.15 0.37 -8.88
CA ALA A 18 3.48 1.67 -8.87
C ALA A 18 2.94 1.94 -10.28
N ALA A 19 1.64 2.15 -10.42
CA ALA A 19 1.02 2.30 -11.73
C ALA A 19 1.35 3.64 -12.40
N CYS A 20 1.55 4.69 -11.60
CA CYS A 20 1.84 6.04 -12.08
C CYS A 20 2.89 6.77 -11.25
N ASP A 21 3.39 7.87 -11.80
CA ASP A 21 4.09 8.90 -11.05
C ASP A 21 3.07 9.84 -10.40
N TYR A 22 3.28 10.23 -9.14
CA TYR A 22 2.36 11.11 -8.41
C TYR A 22 2.34 12.55 -8.95
N SER A 23 3.31 12.93 -9.79
CA SER A 23 3.29 14.20 -10.52
C SER A 23 2.25 14.24 -11.64
N ASP A 24 1.66 13.10 -12.04
CA ASP A 24 0.54 13.10 -12.97
C ASP A 24 -0.66 13.87 -12.37
N PRO A 25 -1.13 14.94 -13.03
CA PRO A 25 -2.14 15.82 -12.46
C PRO A 25 -3.49 15.12 -12.28
N THR A 26 -3.84 14.20 -13.18
CA THR A 26 -5.12 13.47 -13.14
C THR A 26 -5.11 12.47 -11.99
N VAL A 27 -4.04 11.69 -11.85
CA VAL A 27 -3.88 10.74 -10.73
C VAL A 27 -3.85 11.49 -9.41
N ARG A 28 -3.10 12.59 -9.34
CA ARG A 28 -3.04 13.43 -8.14
C ARG A 28 -4.40 13.98 -7.77
N GLU A 29 -5.17 14.50 -8.70
CA GLU A 29 -6.51 15.03 -8.44
C GLU A 29 -7.45 13.96 -7.91
N LEU A 30 -7.49 12.78 -8.53
CA LEU A 30 -8.32 11.66 -8.08
C LEU A 30 -7.94 11.18 -6.68
N VAL A 31 -6.63 11.05 -6.40
CA VAL A 31 -6.14 10.69 -5.07
C VAL A 31 -6.52 11.75 -4.04
N LEU A 32 -6.36 13.04 -4.34
CA LEU A 32 -6.72 14.13 -3.42
C LEU A 32 -8.23 14.21 -3.19
N ALA A 33 -9.04 14.03 -4.23
CA ALA A 33 -10.49 13.99 -4.14
C ALA A 33 -10.95 12.83 -3.23
N LEU A 34 -10.35 11.66 -3.39
CA LEU A 34 -10.62 10.52 -2.53
C LEU A 34 -10.09 10.74 -1.10
N LYS A 35 -8.93 11.37 -0.88
CA LYS A 35 -8.34 11.55 0.47
C LYS A 35 -9.01 12.63 1.31
N PHE A 36 -9.47 13.70 0.67
CA PHE A 36 -9.82 14.93 1.38
C PHE A 36 -11.23 15.43 1.11
N LYS A 37 -11.85 15.01 -0.01
CA LYS A 37 -13.21 15.42 -0.36
C LYS A 37 -14.26 14.32 -0.13
N GLY A 38 -13.85 13.10 0.23
CA GLY A 38 -14.78 11.98 0.40
C GLY A 38 -15.45 11.56 -0.91
N LEU A 39 -14.84 11.87 -2.07
CA LEU A 39 -15.41 11.53 -3.36
C LEU A 39 -15.14 10.05 -3.69
N PHE A 40 -15.86 9.14 -3.03
CA PHE A 40 -15.76 7.68 -3.22
C PHE A 40 -15.78 7.22 -4.69
N PRO A 41 -16.54 7.84 -5.62
CA PRO A 41 -16.46 7.49 -7.04
C PRO A 41 -15.05 7.59 -7.64
N ALA A 42 -14.15 8.40 -7.06
CA ALA A 42 -12.75 8.48 -7.49
C ALA A 42 -11.97 7.18 -7.23
N ALA A 43 -12.40 6.31 -6.32
CA ALA A 43 -11.74 5.02 -6.09
C ALA A 43 -11.83 4.09 -7.32
N ARG A 44 -12.91 4.21 -8.12
CA ARG A 44 -13.14 3.36 -9.30
C ARG A 44 -12.07 3.54 -10.38
N PRO A 45 -11.81 4.75 -10.93
CA PRO A 45 -10.77 4.92 -11.94
C PRO A 45 -9.37 4.56 -11.42
N LEU A 46 -9.10 4.79 -10.12
CA LEU A 46 -7.83 4.39 -9.50
C LEU A 46 -7.68 2.86 -9.43
N ALA A 47 -8.74 2.13 -9.08
CA ALA A 47 -8.75 0.67 -9.08
C ALA A 47 -8.64 0.08 -10.50
N GLU A 48 -9.32 0.67 -11.48
CA GLU A 48 -9.24 0.25 -12.90
C GLU A 48 -7.83 0.44 -13.46
N LEU A 49 -7.14 1.52 -13.09
CA LEU A 49 -5.73 1.74 -13.42
C LEU A 49 -4.85 0.64 -12.84
N LEU A 50 -5.03 0.30 -11.57
CA LEU A 50 -4.29 -0.80 -10.92
C LEU A 50 -4.55 -2.15 -11.58
N LEU A 51 -5.80 -2.44 -11.97
CA LEU A 51 -6.15 -3.67 -12.68
C LEU A 51 -5.37 -3.79 -13.98
N ARG A 52 -5.46 -2.79 -14.86
CA ARG A 52 -4.73 -2.77 -16.14
C ARG A 52 -3.22 -2.91 -15.95
N TYR A 53 -2.67 -2.20 -14.97
CA TYR A 53 -1.24 -2.29 -14.64
C TYR A 53 -0.86 -3.71 -14.19
N SER A 54 -1.66 -4.33 -13.31
CA SER A 54 -1.41 -5.68 -12.79
C SER A 54 -1.56 -6.77 -13.85
N GLU A 55 -2.48 -6.59 -14.80
CA GLU A 55 -2.67 -7.46 -15.96
C GLU A 55 -1.47 -7.38 -16.90
N GLY A 56 -1.03 -6.16 -17.24
CA GLY A 56 0.13 -5.93 -18.10
C GLY A 56 1.42 -6.55 -17.56
N LEU A 57 1.58 -6.57 -16.23
CA LEU A 57 2.71 -7.22 -15.56
C LEU A 57 2.51 -8.72 -15.30
N ARG A 58 1.31 -9.26 -15.50
CA ARG A 58 0.94 -10.66 -15.23
C ARG A 58 1.31 -11.12 -13.81
N ILE A 59 1.10 -10.25 -12.82
CA ILE A 59 1.48 -10.51 -11.41
C ILE A 59 0.39 -11.24 -10.62
N LEU A 60 -0.84 -11.28 -11.12
CA LEU A 60 -1.98 -11.92 -10.47
C LEU A 60 -2.07 -13.39 -10.92
N THR A 61 -2.12 -14.32 -9.97
CA THR A 61 -2.20 -15.76 -10.24
C THR A 61 -3.48 -16.41 -9.72
N GLY A 62 -4.35 -15.63 -9.06
CA GLY A 62 -5.57 -16.13 -8.41
C GLY A 62 -5.30 -16.75 -7.04
N ARG A 63 -4.05 -16.73 -6.56
CA ARG A 63 -3.64 -17.33 -5.28
C ARG A 63 -3.33 -16.30 -4.20
N GLU A 64 -3.50 -15.03 -4.52
CA GLU A 64 -3.24 -13.89 -3.67
C GLU A 64 -4.44 -13.54 -2.77
N VAL A 65 -4.17 -12.80 -1.70
CA VAL A 65 -5.17 -12.02 -0.96
C VAL A 65 -4.77 -10.55 -1.01
N ILE A 66 -5.75 -9.67 -1.19
CA ILE A 66 -5.53 -8.23 -1.14
C ILE A 66 -5.65 -7.78 0.30
N VAL A 67 -4.65 -7.05 0.79
CA VAL A 67 -4.65 -6.43 2.11
C VAL A 67 -4.50 -4.94 1.90
N PRO A 68 -5.53 -4.13 2.17
CA PRO A 68 -5.40 -2.68 2.11
C PRO A 68 -4.48 -2.20 3.24
N LEU A 69 -3.64 -1.21 2.95
CA LEU A 69 -2.79 -0.60 3.96
C LEU A 69 -3.66 0.16 4.97
N PRO A 70 -3.61 -0.15 6.28
CA PRO A 70 -4.47 0.49 7.25
C PRO A 70 -4.01 1.92 7.54
N LEU A 71 -4.99 2.83 7.64
CA LEU A 71 -4.78 4.18 8.15
C LEU A 71 -4.42 4.16 9.64
N GLY A 72 -3.72 5.20 10.07
CA GLY A 72 -3.52 5.46 11.50
C GLY A 72 -4.85 5.83 12.18
N PRO A 73 -5.02 5.55 13.49
CA PRO A 73 -6.29 5.77 14.19
C PRO A 73 -6.78 7.22 14.17
N ARG A 74 -5.88 8.22 14.20
CA ARG A 74 -6.25 9.63 14.14
C ARG A 74 -6.74 9.98 12.75
N ARG A 75 -6.00 9.58 11.70
CA ARG A 75 -6.42 9.82 10.31
C ARG A 75 -7.73 9.13 9.98
N LEU A 76 -7.95 7.92 10.50
CA LEU A 76 -9.21 7.19 10.33
C LEU A 76 -10.37 7.93 11.00
N ARG A 77 -10.18 8.50 12.21
CA ARG A 77 -11.19 9.34 12.86
C ARG A 77 -11.46 10.66 12.13
N GLU A 78 -10.42 11.32 11.63
CA GLU A 78 -10.54 12.58 10.89
C GLU A 78 -11.22 12.40 9.53
N ARG A 79 -10.88 11.30 8.82
CA ARG A 79 -11.37 11.03 7.46
C ARG A 79 -12.68 10.24 7.44
N GLY A 80 -12.92 9.37 8.42
CA GLY A 80 -14.09 8.50 8.50
C GLY A 80 -14.01 7.20 7.69
N TYR A 81 -13.01 7.04 6.82
CA TYR A 81 -12.82 5.86 5.95
C TYR A 81 -11.34 5.66 5.59
N ASN A 82 -11.01 4.46 5.09
CA ASN A 82 -9.70 4.12 4.54
C ASN A 82 -9.74 4.06 3.01
N GLN A 83 -9.20 5.06 2.35
CA GLN A 83 -9.11 5.15 0.90
C GLN A 83 -8.39 3.97 0.23
N ALA A 84 -7.40 3.35 0.88
CA ALA A 84 -6.76 2.15 0.35
C ALA A 84 -7.72 0.96 0.36
N GLU A 85 -8.62 0.90 1.33
CA GLU A 85 -9.68 -0.11 1.41
C GLU A 85 -10.74 0.10 0.32
N GLU A 86 -11.17 1.35 0.08
CA GLU A 86 -12.10 1.67 -1.01
C GLU A 86 -11.57 1.23 -2.38
N ILE A 87 -10.29 1.49 -2.65
CA ILE A 87 -9.62 1.03 -3.88
C ILE A 87 -9.51 -0.51 -3.89
N ALA A 88 -9.12 -1.11 -2.76
CA ALA A 88 -8.95 -2.56 -2.65
C ALA A 88 -10.25 -3.34 -2.89
N LEU A 89 -11.40 -2.85 -2.41
CA LEU A 89 -12.70 -3.50 -2.62
C LEU A 89 -13.07 -3.55 -4.12
N ILE A 90 -12.86 -2.45 -4.85
CA ILE A 90 -13.13 -2.40 -6.29
C ILE A 90 -12.11 -3.25 -7.06
N PHE A 91 -10.83 -3.16 -6.69
CA PHE A 91 -9.76 -3.97 -7.28
C PHE A 91 -9.99 -5.48 -7.06
N GLY A 92 -10.40 -5.89 -5.86
CA GLY A 92 -10.74 -7.27 -5.53
C GLY A 92 -11.91 -7.81 -6.34
N LYS A 93 -12.96 -7.00 -6.50
CA LYS A 93 -14.08 -7.36 -7.39
C LYS A 93 -13.64 -7.54 -8.83
N GLY A 94 -12.79 -6.65 -9.36
CA GLY A 94 -12.31 -6.72 -10.74
C GLY A 94 -11.31 -7.85 -11.00
N SER A 95 -10.46 -8.18 -10.01
CA SER A 95 -9.46 -9.24 -10.12
C SER A 95 -9.97 -10.63 -9.69
N GLY A 96 -11.14 -10.71 -9.05
CA GLY A 96 -11.66 -11.95 -8.47
C GLY A 96 -10.91 -12.41 -7.21
N LEU A 97 -10.07 -11.55 -6.62
CA LEU A 97 -9.28 -11.86 -5.43
C LEU A 97 -9.99 -11.41 -4.15
N PRO A 98 -9.89 -12.18 -3.06
CA PRO A 98 -10.47 -11.78 -1.78
C PRO A 98 -9.71 -10.59 -1.19
N VAL A 99 -10.46 -9.68 -0.56
CA VAL A 99 -9.91 -8.58 0.25
C VAL A 99 -10.01 -8.97 1.72
N SER A 100 -8.95 -8.71 2.49
CA SER A 100 -8.89 -9.06 3.91
C SER A 100 -8.21 -7.99 4.74
N ASN A 101 -8.89 -7.55 5.79
CA ASN A 101 -8.43 -6.52 6.74
C ASN A 101 -7.63 -7.14 7.91
N VAL A 102 -6.73 -8.06 7.59
CA VAL A 102 -5.88 -8.76 8.58
C VAL A 102 -4.85 -7.86 9.23
N LEU A 103 -4.55 -6.70 8.63
CA LEU A 103 -3.52 -5.77 9.08
C LEU A 103 -4.16 -4.56 9.75
N GLU A 104 -3.65 -4.18 10.92
CA GLU A 104 -4.02 -2.95 11.61
C GLU A 104 -2.80 -2.08 11.92
N ARG A 105 -3.05 -0.78 12.07
CA ARG A 105 -2.05 0.18 12.50
C ARG A 105 -2.33 0.62 13.93
N SER A 106 -1.56 0.08 14.86
CA SER A 106 -1.74 0.23 16.31
C SER A 106 -1.47 1.63 16.85
N ARG A 107 -0.65 2.44 16.17
CA ARG A 107 -0.34 3.82 16.59
C ARG A 107 -0.09 4.74 15.40
N GLU A 108 -0.41 6.01 15.60
CA GLU A 108 0.04 7.07 14.71
C GLU A 108 1.56 7.16 14.71
N THR A 109 2.15 7.34 13.53
CA THR A 109 3.57 7.67 13.42
C THR A 109 3.64 9.08 12.84
N ARG A 110 4.13 10.03 13.62
CA ARG A 110 4.28 11.41 13.14
C ARG A 110 5.32 11.41 12.02
N PRO A 111 5.02 11.95 10.83
CA PRO A 111 6.08 12.40 9.95
C PRO A 111 6.70 13.61 10.64
N GLN A 112 7.73 13.39 11.44
CA GLN A 112 8.53 14.49 11.96
C GLN A 112 9.45 14.91 10.82
N THR A 113 9.22 16.12 10.32
CA THR A 113 9.93 16.75 9.20
C THR A 113 11.43 16.88 9.44
N ASP A 114 11.87 16.78 10.70
CA ASP A 114 13.26 16.99 11.11
C ASP A 114 14.05 15.68 11.35
N LEU A 115 13.43 14.52 11.14
CA LEU A 115 14.09 13.23 11.38
C LEU A 115 14.74 12.67 10.11
N GLY A 116 15.99 12.22 10.27
CA GLY A 116 16.74 11.50 9.24
C GLY A 116 16.09 10.15 8.89
N ALA A 117 16.54 9.52 7.80
CA ALA A 117 15.97 8.26 7.31
C ALA A 117 15.92 7.14 8.38
N GLU A 118 16.95 7.02 9.22
CA GLU A 118 17.02 6.02 10.30
C GLU A 118 16.01 6.25 11.43
N GLU A 119 15.74 7.51 11.79
CA GLU A 119 14.77 7.84 12.83
C GLU A 119 13.32 7.65 12.34
N ARG A 120 13.08 7.81 11.04
CA ARG A 120 11.79 7.42 10.43
C ARG A 120 11.58 5.91 10.49
N GLU A 121 12.63 5.12 10.27
CA GLU A 121 12.59 3.66 10.39
C GLU A 121 12.30 3.22 11.84
N ARG A 122 12.98 3.82 12.83
CA ARG A 122 12.69 3.58 14.26
C ARG A 122 11.26 3.97 14.66
N ASN A 123 10.72 5.07 14.14
CA ASN A 123 9.36 5.52 14.43
C ASN A 123 8.27 4.63 13.83
N LEU A 124 8.51 4.04 12.66
CA LEU A 124 7.55 3.14 12.01
C LEU A 124 7.65 1.70 12.55
N SER A 125 8.78 1.31 13.14
CA SER A 125 8.98 -0.02 13.70
C SER A 125 7.85 -0.41 14.68
N GLY A 126 7.25 -1.58 14.40
CA GLY A 126 6.19 -2.16 15.21
C GLY A 126 4.85 -1.43 15.19
N CYS A 127 4.62 -0.48 14.28
CA CYS A 127 3.34 0.22 14.19
C CYS A 127 2.22 -0.64 13.55
N PHE A 128 2.58 -1.62 12.72
CA PHE A 128 1.63 -2.57 12.12
C PHE A 128 1.61 -3.90 12.88
N ARG A 129 0.39 -4.45 13.04
CA ARG A 129 0.14 -5.75 13.66
C ARG A 129 -0.92 -6.52 12.88
N LEU A 130 -0.91 -7.83 13.03
CA LEU A 130 -1.94 -8.70 12.47
C LEU A 130 -3.07 -8.87 13.48
N ARG A 131 -4.30 -8.66 13.02
CA ARG A 131 -5.53 -8.97 13.77
C ARG A 131 -5.83 -10.47 13.74
N GLU A 132 -5.48 -11.10 12.63
CA GLU A 132 -5.69 -12.51 12.36
C GLU A 132 -4.61 -13.02 11.40
N THR A 133 -4.53 -14.34 11.23
CA THR A 133 -3.55 -14.95 10.32
C THR A 133 -3.98 -14.70 8.86
N PRO A 134 -3.10 -14.19 7.99
CA PRO A 134 -3.44 -13.99 6.59
C PRO A 134 -3.88 -15.31 5.92
N PRO A 135 -4.99 -15.32 5.17
CA PRO A 135 -5.59 -16.54 4.64
C PRO A 135 -4.77 -17.17 3.49
N LYS A 136 -3.79 -16.45 2.95
CA LYS A 136 -2.96 -16.85 1.80
C LYS A 136 -1.50 -16.52 2.06
N ALA A 137 -0.62 -17.31 1.46
CA ALA A 137 0.83 -17.13 1.57
C ALA A 137 1.39 -16.01 0.67
N THR A 138 0.60 -15.49 -0.28
CA THR A 138 0.95 -14.35 -1.12
C THR A 138 -0.05 -13.22 -0.86
N VAL A 139 0.47 -12.05 -0.52
CA VAL A 139 -0.32 -10.85 -0.25
C VAL A 139 -0.03 -9.78 -1.29
N ILE A 140 -1.09 -9.15 -1.80
CA ILE A 140 -1.04 -7.85 -2.47
C ILE A 140 -1.33 -6.79 -1.42
N LEU A 141 -0.30 -6.09 -0.97
CA LEU A 141 -0.43 -4.97 -0.04
C LEU A 141 -0.76 -3.71 -0.84
N LEU A 142 -2.01 -3.26 -0.76
CA LEU A 142 -2.52 -2.18 -1.60
C LEU A 142 -2.53 -0.84 -0.85
N ASP A 143 -1.97 0.20 -1.46
CA ASP A 143 -2.05 1.58 -0.97
C ASP A 143 -2.34 2.55 -2.11
N ASP A 144 -2.69 3.79 -1.80
CA ASP A 144 -2.87 4.81 -2.83
C ASP A 144 -1.51 5.35 -3.34
N VAL A 145 -0.67 5.88 -2.46
CA VAL A 145 0.54 6.61 -2.83
C VAL A 145 1.65 6.24 -1.88
N THR A 146 2.80 5.87 -2.45
CA THR A 146 4.02 5.68 -1.68
C THR A 146 5.08 6.72 -2.03
N THR A 147 5.91 7.06 -1.06
CA THR A 147 7.09 7.92 -1.25
C THR A 147 8.36 7.06 -1.10
N SER A 148 8.95 7.04 0.10
CA SER A 148 10.14 6.24 0.42
C SER A 148 9.86 4.74 0.55
N GLY A 149 8.60 4.31 0.58
CA GLY A 149 8.24 2.91 0.82
C GLY A 149 8.43 2.44 2.26
N ALA A 150 8.81 3.30 3.21
CA ALA A 150 9.06 2.91 4.61
C ALA A 150 7.80 2.34 5.28
N THR A 151 6.63 2.94 5.05
CA THR A 151 5.37 2.43 5.60
C THR A 151 5.00 1.07 5.01
N LEU A 152 5.18 0.88 3.69
CA LEU A 152 4.98 -0.42 3.03
C LEU A 152 5.95 -1.48 3.57
N ARG A 153 7.20 -1.09 3.84
CA ARG A 153 8.22 -1.98 4.41
C ARG A 153 7.81 -2.51 5.77
N GLU A 154 7.38 -1.65 6.68
CA GLU A 154 6.96 -2.08 8.02
C GLU A 154 5.69 -2.95 7.99
N ALA A 155 4.72 -2.60 7.13
CA ALA A 155 3.55 -3.43 6.90
C ALA A 155 3.94 -4.80 6.33
N ALA A 156 4.82 -4.85 5.33
CA ALA A 156 5.32 -6.09 4.75
C ALA A 156 6.09 -6.95 5.77
N LEU A 157 6.89 -6.34 6.64
CA LEU A 157 7.57 -7.04 7.73
C LEU A 157 6.58 -7.64 8.74
N ALA A 158 5.51 -6.92 9.09
CA ALA A 158 4.45 -7.45 9.94
C ALA A 158 3.75 -8.65 9.30
N LEU A 159 3.42 -8.57 8.01
CA LEU A 159 2.86 -9.69 7.24
C LEU A 159 3.81 -10.90 7.20
N LYS A 160 5.10 -10.66 6.93
CA LYS A 160 6.14 -11.70 6.88
C LYS A 160 6.31 -12.42 8.22
N ARG A 161 6.30 -11.67 9.34
CA ARG A 161 6.31 -12.24 10.70
C ARG A 161 5.10 -13.12 10.97
N GLY A 162 3.96 -12.84 10.34
CA GLY A 162 2.77 -13.69 10.39
C GLY A 162 2.73 -14.84 9.39
N GLY A 163 3.85 -15.18 8.74
CA GLY A 163 3.95 -16.34 7.85
C GLY A 163 3.64 -16.07 6.37
N VAL A 164 3.40 -14.81 5.97
CA VAL A 164 3.24 -14.46 4.55
C VAL A 164 4.57 -14.66 3.83
N ARG A 165 4.61 -15.57 2.85
CA ARG A 165 5.82 -15.90 2.10
C ARG A 165 6.19 -14.83 1.08
N ARG A 166 5.22 -14.20 0.45
CA ARG A 166 5.45 -13.20 -0.60
C ARG A 166 4.53 -11.99 -0.41
N VAL A 167 5.11 -10.80 -0.50
CA VAL A 167 4.37 -9.54 -0.46
C VAL A 167 4.67 -8.78 -1.74
N ILE A 168 3.61 -8.38 -2.45
CA ILE A 168 3.66 -7.46 -3.57
C ILE A 168 2.97 -6.19 -3.10
N ALA A 169 3.73 -5.11 -2.91
CA ALA A 169 3.13 -3.81 -2.64
C ALA A 169 2.67 -3.20 -3.96
N LEU A 170 1.39 -2.89 -4.06
CA LEU A 170 0.77 -2.31 -5.25
C LEU A 170 0.20 -0.95 -4.89
N THR A 171 0.67 0.09 -5.59
CA THR A 171 0.28 1.48 -5.33
C THR A 171 -0.20 2.18 -6.59
N VAL A 172 -1.19 3.07 -6.45
CA VAL A 172 -1.66 3.88 -7.57
C VAL A 172 -0.51 4.75 -8.08
N ALA A 173 0.20 5.41 -7.18
CA ALA A 173 1.29 6.29 -7.56
C ALA A 173 2.52 6.20 -6.63
N LYS A 174 3.68 6.56 -7.18
CA LYS A 174 4.90 6.81 -6.42
C LYS A 174 5.30 8.28 -6.55
N ALA A 175 5.70 8.89 -5.43
CA ALA A 175 6.22 10.26 -5.33
C ALA A 175 7.71 10.27 -4.99
#